data_AF-A0A9P8F2I1-F1
#
_entry.id   AF-A0A9P8F2I1-F1
#
_cell.length_a   1.000
_cell.length_b   1.000
_cell.length_c   1.000
_cell.angle_alpha   90.00
_cell.angle_beta   90.00
_cell.angle_gamma   90.00
#
_symmetry.space_group_name_H-M   'P 1'
#
loop_
_entity.id
_entity.type
_entity.pdbx_description
1 polymer ?
#
loop_
_entity_poly.entity_id
_entity_poly.type
_entity_poly.pdbx_seq_one_letter_code
_entity_poly.pdbx_strand_id
1 'polypeptide(L)'
;RAAQIADLKASAGAVTGALKDAGNKVAKAVAGSSGDVQADNQGSKGEEYDLLVIGAGATGAGIALDAATRGLKVAMVERDDFASGTSSKSTKLVHGGVRYLEKAVWELDYNQYKLVKEALRERRFFLDTAPHLSSWLPIMIPINKWWQAPYFWAGTKFYDFLAGSENIETSYFMTKSKALDAFPMLKKDNLVGALVYYDGAHNDSRMNVSLGMTAALYGATVVNHIEVTSLTKDENGRLNGARVKDLVAEANGSSDEFNIRAKGVINATGPFTDSIRKMDDQKVPEIVAPSSGVHVILPGYYAPANMGMIDPHTSDGRVIFFLPWQGNTIAGTTDT
;
A
#
# COMPACT_ATOMS: atom_id res chain seq x y z
N ARG A 1 -10.03 6.00 17.34
CA ARG A 1 -8.97 5.38 18.15
C ARG A 1 -9.47 4.76 19.46
N ALA A 2 -9.82 5.53 20.51
CA ALA A 2 -10.19 4.94 21.81
C ALA A 2 -11.34 3.91 21.73
N ALA A 3 -12.40 4.22 20.98
CA ALA A 3 -13.49 3.27 20.71
C ALA A 3 -13.00 1.99 20.01
N GLN A 4 -12.22 2.12 18.94
CA GLN A 4 -11.65 0.98 18.23
C GLN A 4 -10.70 0.13 19.10
N ILE A 5 -9.92 0.74 20.00
CA ILE A 5 -9.10 0.00 20.97
C ILE A 5 -10.00 -0.75 21.96
N ALA A 6 -11.11 -0.15 22.40
CA ALA A 6 -12.07 -0.87 23.22
C ALA A 6 -12.68 -2.06 22.46
N ASP A 7 -12.94 -1.93 21.16
CA ASP A 7 -13.42 -3.04 20.32
C ASP A 7 -12.36 -4.16 20.18
N LEU A 8 -11.09 -3.78 20.01
CA LEU A 8 -9.98 -4.74 20.02
C LEU A 8 -9.89 -5.48 21.37
N LYS A 9 -9.91 -4.75 22.50
CA LYS A 9 -9.90 -5.32 23.85
C LYS A 9 -11.13 -6.18 24.14
N ALA A 10 -12.30 -5.81 23.61
CA ALA A 10 -13.54 -6.56 23.75
C ALA A 10 -13.44 -7.95 23.11
N SER A 11 -12.69 -8.09 22.00
CA SER A 11 -12.46 -9.41 21.38
C SER A 11 -11.74 -10.39 22.31
N ALA A 12 -10.92 -9.91 23.25
CA ALA A 12 -10.20 -10.72 24.23
C ALA A 12 -11.10 -11.37 25.28
N GLY A 13 -12.36 -10.96 25.39
CA GLY A 13 -13.31 -11.49 26.36
C GLY A 13 -13.17 -10.94 27.79
N ALA A 14 -12.34 -9.91 28.03
CA ALA A 14 -12.11 -9.38 29.37
C ALA A 14 -12.04 -7.84 29.43
N VAL A 15 -13.19 -7.16 29.46
CA VAL A 15 -13.37 -5.80 30.05
C VAL A 15 -14.81 -5.59 30.59
N THR A 16 -15.79 -6.42 30.22
CA THR A 16 -17.21 -6.14 30.51
C THR A 16 -17.66 -6.39 31.95
N GLY A 17 -16.82 -6.93 32.84
CA GLY A 17 -17.18 -7.14 34.25
C GLY A 17 -17.34 -5.84 35.04
N ALA A 18 -16.38 -4.92 34.95
CA ALA A 18 -16.36 -3.73 35.79
C ALA A 18 -17.40 -2.66 35.39
N LEU A 19 -17.71 -2.55 34.09
CA LEU A 19 -18.72 -1.61 33.59
C LEU A 19 -20.15 -2.13 33.77
N LYS A 20 -20.37 -3.46 33.70
CA LYS A 20 -21.68 -4.05 34.03
C LYS A 20 -22.01 -3.96 35.51
N ASP A 21 -21.03 -4.11 36.40
CA ASP A 21 -21.26 -4.00 37.86
C ASP A 21 -21.65 -2.58 38.30
N ALA A 22 -21.11 -1.54 37.63
CA ALA A 22 -21.52 -0.16 37.87
C ALA A 22 -22.95 0.10 37.38
N GLY A 23 -23.32 -0.40 36.19
CA GLY A 23 -24.69 -0.31 35.67
C GLY A 23 -25.72 -1.09 36.50
N ASN A 24 -25.35 -2.28 36.99
CA ASN A 24 -26.22 -3.08 37.84
C ASN A 24 -26.42 -2.48 39.23
N LYS A 25 -25.41 -1.83 39.83
CA LYS A 25 -25.56 -1.12 41.10
C LYS A 25 -26.52 0.06 41.00
N VAL A 26 -26.52 0.77 39.87
CA VAL A 26 -27.46 1.87 39.60
C VAL A 26 -28.87 1.35 39.31
N ALA A 27 -29.00 0.28 38.52
CA ALA A 27 -30.30 -0.34 38.24
C ALA A 27 -30.96 -0.94 39.50
N LYS A 28 -30.17 -1.57 40.39
CA LYS A 28 -30.65 -2.16 41.64
C LYS A 28 -31.00 -1.12 42.71
N ALA A 29 -30.52 0.12 42.58
CA ALA A 29 -30.93 1.24 43.41
C ALA A 29 -32.23 1.91 42.93
N VAL A 30 -32.64 1.68 41.68
CA VAL A 30 -33.82 2.31 41.06
C VAL A 30 -35.02 1.36 40.92
N ALA A 31 -34.79 0.05 40.86
CA ALA A 31 -35.86 -0.94 40.74
C ALA A 31 -36.05 -1.75 42.03
N GLY A 32 -37.17 -1.51 42.71
CA GLY A 32 -37.64 -2.33 43.82
C GLY A 32 -38.06 -3.73 43.35
N SER A 33 -37.51 -4.73 44.04
CA SER A 33 -37.98 -6.11 44.21
C SER A 33 -38.15 -7.04 42.98
N SER A 34 -37.55 -8.22 43.14
CA SER A 34 -38.02 -9.56 42.75
C SER A 34 -37.79 -10.03 41.31
N GLY A 35 -36.92 -11.04 41.20
CA GLY A 35 -36.78 -11.89 40.03
C GLY A 35 -35.47 -12.67 40.10
N ASP A 36 -35.51 -13.90 40.63
CA ASP A 36 -34.42 -14.86 40.53
C ASP A 36 -34.21 -15.21 39.05
N VAL A 37 -33.18 -14.63 38.44
CA VAL A 37 -32.66 -15.06 37.14
C VAL A 37 -31.43 -15.90 37.42
N GLN A 38 -31.56 -17.21 37.24
CA GLN A 38 -30.43 -18.13 37.11
C GLN A 38 -29.48 -17.56 36.04
N ALA A 39 -28.34 -17.04 36.49
CA ALA A 39 -27.28 -16.58 35.62
C ALA A 39 -26.64 -17.79 34.96
N ASP A 40 -26.97 -17.99 33.68
CA ASP A 40 -26.27 -18.92 32.81
C ASP A 40 -24.80 -18.51 32.77
N ASN A 41 -23.94 -19.34 33.35
CA ASN A 41 -22.53 -19.08 33.57
C ASN A 41 -21.72 -19.40 32.30
N GLN A 42 -22.16 -18.88 31.15
CA GLN A 42 -21.36 -18.87 29.92
C GLN A 42 -20.64 -17.53 29.85
N GLY A 43 -19.35 -17.52 30.21
CA GLY A 43 -18.49 -16.36 30.11
C GLY A 43 -18.68 -15.70 28.74
N SER A 44 -18.99 -14.39 28.73
CA SER A 44 -19.30 -13.69 27.49
C SER A 44 -18.10 -13.82 26.55
N LYS A 45 -18.22 -14.68 25.54
CA LYS A 45 -17.25 -14.75 24.45
C LYS A 45 -17.27 -13.37 23.81
N GLY A 46 -16.24 -12.57 24.08
CA GLY A 46 -16.00 -11.33 23.37
C GLY A 46 -16.09 -11.58 21.87
N GLU A 47 -16.70 -10.65 21.13
CA GLU A 47 -16.96 -10.85 19.70
C GLU A 47 -15.65 -10.92 18.90
N GLU A 48 -15.18 -12.14 18.70
CA GLU A 48 -14.00 -12.52 17.93
C GLU A 48 -14.05 -11.97 16.49
N TYR A 49 -12.91 -11.53 15.97
CA TYR A 49 -12.78 -11.09 14.58
C TYR A 49 -12.74 -12.31 13.64
N ASP A 50 -13.26 -12.17 12.43
CA ASP A 50 -13.04 -13.18 11.40
C ASP A 50 -11.59 -13.10 10.88
N LEU A 51 -11.02 -11.90 10.84
CA LEU A 51 -9.70 -11.66 10.27
C LEU A 51 -8.94 -10.57 11.05
N LEU A 52 -7.71 -10.88 11.44
CA LEU A 52 -6.71 -9.91 11.91
C LEU A 52 -5.66 -9.69 10.80
N VAL A 53 -5.52 -8.46 10.33
CA VAL A 53 -4.50 -8.04 9.36
C VAL A 53 -3.39 -7.30 10.10
N ILE A 54 -2.15 -7.78 9.98
CA ILE A 54 -0.97 -7.20 10.61
C ILE A 54 -0.20 -6.38 9.56
N GLY A 55 -0.10 -5.07 9.80
CA GLY A 55 0.52 -4.10 8.90
C GLY A 55 -0.52 -3.35 8.06
N ALA A 56 -0.42 -2.01 8.02
CA ALA A 56 -1.32 -1.11 7.28
C ALA A 56 -0.58 -0.34 6.17
N GLY A 57 0.32 -1.02 5.48
CA GLY A 57 0.76 -0.64 4.13
C GLY A 57 -0.28 -1.00 3.08
N ALA A 58 0.03 -0.74 1.80
CA ALA A 58 -0.93 -0.84 0.70
C ALA A 58 -1.60 -2.21 0.62
N THR A 59 -0.81 -3.26 0.84
CA THR A 59 -1.29 -4.65 0.89
C THR A 59 -2.29 -4.86 2.03
N GLY A 60 -1.94 -4.48 3.26
CA GLY A 60 -2.80 -4.68 4.43
C GLY A 60 -4.07 -3.86 4.36
N ALA A 61 -3.99 -2.60 3.96
CA ALA A 61 -5.14 -1.73 3.78
C ALA A 61 -6.10 -2.24 2.68
N GLY A 62 -5.55 -2.73 1.56
CA GLY A 62 -6.33 -3.36 0.49
C GLY A 62 -7.04 -4.64 0.94
N ILE A 63 -6.32 -5.52 1.66
CA ILE A 63 -6.90 -6.75 2.23
C ILE A 63 -8.01 -6.43 3.23
N ALA A 64 -7.79 -5.45 4.12
CA ALA A 64 -8.78 -5.06 5.10
C ALA A 64 -10.06 -4.50 4.45
N LEU A 65 -9.90 -3.66 3.42
CA LEU A 65 -11.02 -3.14 2.63
C LEU A 65 -11.79 -4.26 1.92
N ASP A 66 -11.10 -5.14 1.19
CA ASP A 66 -11.74 -6.24 0.47
C ASP A 66 -12.47 -7.18 1.44
N ALA A 67 -11.84 -7.57 2.54
CA ALA A 67 -12.46 -8.42 3.56
C ALA A 67 -13.70 -7.77 4.20
N ALA A 68 -13.62 -6.49 4.57
CA ALA A 68 -14.75 -5.76 5.16
C ALA A 68 -15.92 -5.62 4.19
N THR A 69 -15.66 -5.32 2.92
CA THR A 69 -16.73 -5.20 1.89
C THR A 69 -17.41 -6.54 1.57
N ARG A 70 -16.78 -7.67 1.91
CA ARG A 70 -17.38 -9.02 1.84
C ARG A 70 -18.15 -9.41 3.10
N GLY A 71 -18.25 -8.51 4.08
CA GLY A 71 -19.02 -8.72 5.31
C GLY A 71 -18.26 -9.42 6.44
N LEU A 72 -16.93 -9.54 6.35
CA LEU A 72 -16.12 -10.10 7.44
C LEU A 72 -15.92 -9.07 8.55
N LYS A 73 -15.87 -9.54 9.81
CA LYS A 73 -15.44 -8.71 10.93
C LYS A 73 -13.92 -8.62 10.95
N VAL A 74 -13.36 -7.46 10.56
CA VAL A 74 -11.91 -7.28 10.35
C VAL A 74 -11.30 -6.35 11.41
N ALA A 75 -10.14 -6.75 11.93
CA ALA A 75 -9.21 -5.88 12.64
C ALA A 75 -7.94 -5.69 11.79
N MET A 76 -7.46 -4.47 11.64
CA MET A 76 -6.17 -4.15 11.04
C MET A 76 -5.34 -3.32 12.02
N VAL A 77 -4.13 -3.78 12.32
CA VAL A 77 -3.22 -3.11 13.25
C VAL A 77 -1.91 -2.71 12.57
N GLU A 78 -1.38 -1.55 12.93
CA GLU A 78 -0.12 -1.01 12.45
C GLU A 78 0.72 -0.53 13.63
N ARG A 79 2.01 -0.89 13.65
CA ARG A 79 2.92 -0.52 14.72
C ARG A 79 3.25 0.96 14.68
N ASP A 80 3.50 1.50 13.49
CA ASP A 80 3.89 2.89 13.31
C ASP A 80 2.64 3.69 12.89
N ASP A 81 2.74 4.51 11.84
CA ASP A 81 1.58 5.16 11.21
C ASP A 81 1.15 4.45 9.91
N PHE A 82 -0.05 4.70 9.43
CA PHE A 82 -0.52 4.17 8.15
C PHE A 82 0.40 4.61 7.01
N ALA A 83 0.71 3.66 6.11
CA ALA A 83 1.66 3.85 5.00
C ALA A 83 3.11 4.18 5.42
N SER A 84 3.45 4.16 6.71
CA SER A 84 4.78 4.54 7.20
C SER A 84 5.92 3.60 6.78
N GLY A 85 5.61 2.40 6.28
CA GLY A 85 6.56 1.49 5.63
C GLY A 85 6.83 1.87 4.15
N THR A 86 7.08 0.86 3.31
CA THR A 86 7.40 1.02 1.87
C THR A 86 6.32 1.76 1.07
N SER A 87 5.06 1.67 1.49
CA SER A 87 3.90 2.25 0.78
C SER A 87 3.82 3.78 0.75
N SER A 88 4.83 4.49 1.26
CA SER A 88 5.02 5.94 1.08
C SER A 88 6.37 6.32 0.46
N LYS A 89 7.21 5.32 0.12
CA LYS A 89 8.56 5.49 -0.45
C LYS A 89 8.65 5.00 -1.90
N SER A 90 7.53 4.95 -2.61
CA SER A 90 7.53 4.58 -4.02
C SER A 90 7.96 5.75 -4.91
N THR A 91 8.23 5.45 -6.18
CA THR A 91 8.41 6.44 -7.27
C THR A 91 7.14 7.24 -7.56
N LYS A 92 6.01 6.96 -6.89
CA LYS A 92 4.71 7.60 -7.09
C LYS A 92 4.13 7.37 -8.49
N LEU A 93 4.45 6.23 -9.11
CA LEU A 93 3.90 5.80 -10.39
C LEU A 93 2.98 4.59 -10.24
N VAL A 94 1.93 4.58 -11.04
CA VAL A 94 1.10 3.41 -11.33
C VAL A 94 1.45 2.99 -12.75
N HIS A 95 2.56 2.25 -12.89
CA HIS A 95 3.13 1.97 -14.20
C HIS A 95 2.61 0.67 -14.80
N GLY A 96 2.37 0.64 -16.11
CA GLY A 96 2.03 -0.62 -16.80
C GLY A 96 3.25 -1.50 -17.15
N GLY A 97 4.47 -1.08 -16.79
CA GLY A 97 5.65 -1.95 -16.84
C GLY A 97 6.32 -2.07 -18.21
N VAL A 98 6.60 -0.94 -18.88
CA VAL A 98 7.23 -0.88 -20.21
C VAL A 98 8.55 -1.68 -20.29
N ARG A 99 9.32 -1.73 -19.20
CA ARG A 99 10.56 -2.54 -19.15
C ARG A 99 10.29 -4.05 -19.16
N TYR A 100 9.21 -4.51 -18.54
CA TYR A 100 8.82 -5.92 -18.59
C TYR A 100 8.31 -6.32 -19.97
N LEU A 101 7.74 -5.37 -20.71
CA LEU A 101 7.34 -5.59 -22.10
C LEU A 101 8.55 -5.92 -22.99
N GLU A 102 9.68 -5.24 -22.78
CA GLU A 102 10.92 -5.56 -23.49
C GLU A 102 11.32 -7.03 -23.26
N LYS A 103 11.37 -7.49 -22.01
CA LYS A 103 11.65 -8.90 -21.69
C LYS A 103 10.61 -9.86 -22.25
N ALA A 104 9.33 -9.55 -22.11
CA ALA A 104 8.24 -10.39 -22.64
C ALA A 104 8.36 -10.63 -24.14
N VAL A 105 8.80 -9.62 -24.90
CA VAL A 105 8.94 -9.70 -26.36
C VAL A 105 10.25 -10.40 -26.76
N TRP A 106 11.38 -9.98 -26.19
CA TRP A 106 12.69 -10.51 -26.60
C TRP A 106 12.98 -11.90 -26.04
N GLU A 107 12.49 -12.21 -24.85
CA GLU A 107 12.69 -13.50 -24.17
C GLU A 107 11.46 -14.42 -24.31
N LEU A 108 10.40 -13.98 -25.00
CA LEU A 108 9.13 -14.71 -25.16
C LEU A 108 8.52 -15.18 -23.82
N ASP A 109 8.70 -14.40 -22.76
CA ASP A 109 8.22 -14.73 -21.42
C ASP A 109 6.73 -14.40 -21.28
N TYR A 110 5.89 -15.45 -21.30
CA TYR A 110 4.44 -15.35 -21.12
C TYR A 110 4.03 -14.79 -19.74
N ASN A 111 4.82 -15.04 -18.68
CA ASN A 111 4.50 -14.53 -17.35
C ASN A 111 4.70 -13.02 -17.29
N GLN A 112 5.76 -12.50 -17.92
CA GLN A 112 5.98 -11.05 -18.06
C GLN A 112 4.89 -10.40 -18.90
N TYR A 113 4.45 -11.06 -19.98
CA TYR A 113 3.33 -10.59 -20.77
C TYR A 113 2.04 -10.46 -19.96
N LYS A 114 1.70 -11.50 -19.16
CA LYS A 114 0.52 -11.49 -18.29
C LYS A 114 0.62 -10.37 -17.26
N LEU A 115 1.79 -10.17 -16.66
CA LEU A 115 2.05 -9.09 -15.70
C LEU A 115 1.81 -7.70 -16.33
N VAL A 116 2.32 -7.47 -17.55
CA VAL A 116 2.11 -6.19 -18.26
C VAL A 116 0.61 -5.94 -18.51
N LYS A 117 -0.13 -6.96 -18.97
CA LYS A 117 -1.58 -6.82 -19.18
C LYS A 117 -2.34 -6.53 -17.90
N GLU A 118 -2.01 -7.24 -16.82
CA GLU A 118 -2.61 -7.01 -15.51
C GLU A 118 -2.30 -5.60 -15.01
N ALA A 119 -1.03 -5.17 -15.07
CA ALA A 119 -0.61 -3.84 -14.65
C ALA A 119 -1.31 -2.73 -15.46
N LEU A 120 -1.47 -2.90 -16.78
CA LEU A 120 -2.18 -1.95 -17.64
C LEU A 120 -3.67 -1.82 -17.26
N ARG A 121 -4.33 -2.96 -17.00
CA ARG A 121 -5.74 -2.99 -16.56
C ARG A 121 -5.89 -2.37 -15.17
N GLU A 122 -5.07 -2.77 -14.22
CA GLU A 122 -5.11 -2.24 -12.85
C GLU A 122 -4.80 -0.74 -12.84
N ARG A 123 -3.87 -0.26 -13.68
CA ARG A 123 -3.60 1.16 -13.84
C ARG A 123 -4.86 1.94 -14.21
N ARG A 124 -5.67 1.44 -15.16
CA ARG A 124 -6.91 2.11 -15.55
C ARG A 124 -7.91 2.13 -14.39
N PHE A 125 -8.14 1.00 -13.72
CA PHE A 125 -9.00 0.94 -12.54
C PHE A 125 -8.53 1.88 -11.43
N PHE A 126 -7.23 1.97 -11.20
CA PHE A 126 -6.64 2.83 -10.19
C PHE A 126 -6.86 4.32 -10.48
N LEU A 127 -6.80 4.71 -11.76
CA LEU A 127 -7.10 6.07 -12.21
C LEU A 127 -8.60 6.40 -12.09
N ASP A 128 -9.46 5.44 -12.38
CA ASP A 128 -10.92 5.63 -12.32
C ASP A 128 -11.48 5.61 -10.90
N THR A 129 -10.90 4.80 -10.01
CA THR A 129 -11.38 4.62 -8.63
C THR A 129 -11.02 5.79 -7.73
N ALA A 130 -9.84 6.37 -7.92
CA ALA A 130 -9.32 7.43 -7.05
C ALA A 130 -8.76 8.64 -7.84
N PRO A 131 -9.54 9.28 -8.74
CA PRO A 131 -9.06 10.34 -9.63
C PRO A 131 -8.58 11.62 -8.89
N HIS A 132 -8.88 11.73 -7.60
CA HIS A 132 -8.41 12.81 -6.72
C HIS A 132 -7.03 12.52 -6.12
N LEU A 133 -6.51 11.30 -6.25
CA LEU A 133 -5.21 10.83 -5.75
C LEU A 133 -4.32 10.26 -6.85
N SER A 134 -4.89 9.97 -8.02
CA SER A 134 -4.19 9.42 -9.16
C SER A 134 -4.54 10.21 -10.42
N SER A 135 -3.57 10.32 -11.32
CA SER A 135 -3.72 11.01 -12.59
C SER A 135 -2.82 10.36 -13.63
N TRP A 136 -3.18 10.51 -14.89
CA TRP A 136 -2.28 10.22 -15.99
C TRP A 136 -1.12 11.23 -16.04
N LEU A 137 0.04 10.76 -16.49
CA LEU A 137 1.28 11.52 -16.62
C LEU A 137 1.97 11.16 -17.94
N PRO A 138 2.16 12.12 -18.87
CA PRO A 138 3.05 11.91 -20.00
C PRO A 138 4.50 11.83 -19.50
N ILE A 139 5.23 10.86 -20.03
CA ILE A 139 6.64 10.61 -19.71
C ILE A 139 7.45 10.68 -21.01
N MET A 140 8.38 11.62 -21.04
CA MET A 140 9.26 11.89 -22.17
C MET A 140 10.53 11.01 -22.11
N ILE A 141 10.87 10.38 -23.23
CA ILE A 141 12.10 9.61 -23.46
C ILE A 141 12.99 10.40 -24.44
N PRO A 142 14.08 11.05 -23.98
CA PRO A 142 15.02 11.75 -24.85
C PRO A 142 15.70 10.82 -25.85
N ILE A 143 15.91 11.29 -27.09
CA ILE A 143 16.56 10.54 -28.15
C ILE A 143 17.85 11.23 -28.59
N ASN A 144 18.98 10.54 -28.42
CA ASN A 144 20.31 11.06 -28.74
C ASN A 144 20.91 10.47 -30.02
N LYS A 145 20.32 9.42 -30.58
CA LYS A 145 20.74 8.81 -31.85
C LYS A 145 19.54 8.65 -32.76
N TRP A 146 19.68 8.99 -34.04
CA TRP A 146 18.56 8.99 -34.99
C TRP A 146 17.86 7.61 -35.11
N TRP A 147 18.61 6.51 -35.01
CA TRP A 147 18.06 5.14 -35.09
C TRP A 147 17.24 4.74 -33.86
N GLN A 148 17.42 5.42 -32.72
CA GLN A 148 16.59 5.17 -31.52
C GLN A 148 15.15 5.66 -31.73
N ALA A 149 14.92 6.62 -32.64
CA ALA A 149 13.58 7.12 -32.92
C ALA A 149 12.63 6.04 -33.45
N PRO A 150 12.93 5.31 -34.54
CA PRO A 150 12.08 4.21 -34.99
C PRO A 150 11.98 3.07 -33.96
N TYR A 151 13.05 2.81 -33.19
CA TYR A 151 13.04 1.77 -32.15
C TYR A 151 12.06 2.10 -31.00
N PHE A 152 12.19 3.28 -30.39
CA PHE A 152 11.29 3.70 -29.31
C PHE A 152 9.87 3.95 -29.80
N TRP A 153 9.70 4.43 -31.04
CA TRP A 153 8.38 4.53 -31.66
C TRP A 153 7.69 3.16 -31.77
N ALA A 154 8.39 2.13 -32.26
CA ALA A 154 7.85 0.79 -32.34
C ALA A 154 7.49 0.23 -30.94
N GLY A 155 8.38 0.41 -29.95
CA GLY A 155 8.14 -0.06 -28.58
C GLY A 155 6.94 0.61 -27.91
N THR A 156 6.84 1.93 -28.01
CA THR A 156 5.71 2.70 -27.45
C THR A 156 4.40 2.41 -28.17
N LYS A 157 4.40 2.22 -29.49
CA LYS A 157 3.20 1.81 -30.22
C LYS A 157 2.76 0.39 -29.91
N PHE A 158 3.71 -0.52 -29.70
CA PHE A 158 3.38 -1.86 -29.23
C PHE A 158 2.78 -1.83 -27.82
N TYR A 159 3.29 -0.98 -26.94
CA TYR A 159 2.71 -0.73 -25.62
C TYR A 159 1.29 -0.17 -25.70
N ASP A 160 1.05 0.86 -26.53
CA ASP A 160 -0.29 1.41 -26.79
C ASP A 160 -1.26 0.31 -27.29
N PHE A 161 -0.78 -0.53 -28.23
CA PHE A 161 -1.56 -1.64 -28.77
C PHE A 161 -1.93 -2.68 -27.70
N LEU A 162 -0.99 -3.03 -26.82
CA LEU A 162 -1.25 -3.96 -25.72
C LEU A 162 -2.19 -3.38 -24.66
N ALA A 163 -2.12 -2.07 -24.41
CA ALA A 163 -3.04 -1.39 -23.53
C ALA A 163 -4.48 -1.45 -24.07
N GLY A 164 -4.68 -1.41 -25.39
CA GLY A 164 -6.00 -1.59 -25.99
C GLY A 164 -7.03 -0.60 -25.44
N SER A 165 -8.11 -1.11 -24.84
CA SER A 165 -9.14 -0.29 -24.17
C SER A 165 -8.64 0.40 -22.90
N GLU A 166 -7.56 -0.09 -22.30
CA GLU A 166 -6.94 0.45 -21.08
C GLU A 166 -5.91 1.53 -21.39
N ASN A 167 -5.80 1.92 -22.66
CA ASN A 167 -4.90 2.99 -23.06
C ASN A 167 -5.42 4.34 -22.55
N ILE A 168 -4.50 5.16 -22.04
CA ILE A 168 -4.82 6.50 -21.56
C ILE A 168 -4.88 7.45 -22.74
N GLU A 169 -3.76 7.54 -23.47
CA GLU A 169 -3.59 8.36 -24.67
C GLU A 169 -2.51 7.74 -25.55
N THR A 170 -2.54 8.05 -26.85
CA THR A 170 -1.56 7.48 -27.78
C THR A 170 -0.19 8.15 -27.67
N SER A 171 0.87 7.34 -27.74
CA SER A 171 2.25 7.82 -27.80
C SER A 171 2.51 8.72 -29.01
N TYR A 172 3.43 9.67 -28.89
CA TYR A 172 3.76 10.59 -29.98
C TYR A 172 5.23 11.01 -29.98
N PHE A 173 5.69 11.51 -31.12
CA PHE A 173 7.04 12.06 -31.28
C PHE A 173 7.05 13.55 -30.98
N MET A 174 7.98 13.97 -30.14
CA MET A 174 8.22 15.36 -29.80
C MET A 174 9.50 15.84 -30.49
N THR A 175 9.39 16.95 -31.21
CA THR A 175 10.55 17.55 -31.90
C THR A 175 11.59 18.04 -30.90
N LYS A 176 12.86 18.14 -31.33
CA LYS A 176 13.95 18.68 -30.53
C LYS A 176 13.60 20.02 -29.86
N SER A 177 12.99 20.95 -30.60
CA SER A 177 12.59 22.25 -30.05
C SER A 177 11.62 22.08 -28.88
N LYS A 178 10.52 21.34 -29.09
CA LYS A 178 9.51 21.11 -28.06
C LYS A 178 10.07 20.38 -26.84
N ALA A 179 10.98 19.42 -27.04
CA ALA A 179 11.64 18.72 -25.95
C ALA A 179 12.51 19.65 -25.10
N LEU A 180 13.25 20.57 -25.74
CA LEU A 180 14.04 21.59 -25.04
C LEU A 180 13.18 22.68 -24.39
N ASP A 181 12.01 23.00 -24.97
CA ASP A 181 11.06 23.91 -24.37
C ASP A 181 10.45 23.31 -23.08
N ALA A 182 10.15 22.00 -23.09
CA ALA A 182 9.62 21.28 -21.94
C ALA A 182 10.70 21.01 -20.85
N PHE A 183 11.92 20.65 -21.27
CA PHE A 183 13.05 20.37 -20.38
C PHE A 183 14.29 21.17 -20.80
N PRO A 184 14.40 22.45 -20.40
CA PRO A 184 15.49 23.34 -20.83
C PRO A 184 16.90 22.90 -20.43
N MET A 185 16.99 22.09 -19.37
CA MET A 185 18.25 21.56 -18.82
C MET A 185 18.73 20.29 -19.55
N LEU A 186 17.96 19.79 -20.52
CA LEU A 186 18.34 18.62 -21.30
C LEU A 186 19.59 18.92 -22.14
N LYS A 187 20.49 17.92 -22.24
CA LYS A 187 21.70 18.05 -23.07
C LYS A 187 21.32 18.26 -24.54
N LYS A 188 21.74 19.39 -25.10
CA LYS A 188 21.39 19.80 -26.47
C LYS A 188 22.16 19.03 -27.55
N ASP A 189 23.36 18.59 -27.22
CA ASP A 189 24.26 17.89 -28.14
C ASP A 189 23.68 16.53 -28.50
N ASN A 190 23.67 16.21 -29.79
CA ASN A 190 23.14 14.97 -30.37
C ASN A 190 21.65 14.70 -30.11
N LEU A 191 20.94 15.56 -29.38
CA LEU A 191 19.49 15.44 -29.21
C LEU A 191 18.79 15.55 -30.58
N VAL A 192 18.06 14.49 -30.94
CA VAL A 192 17.26 14.39 -32.16
C VAL A 192 15.82 14.81 -31.90
N GLY A 193 15.29 14.48 -30.72
CA GLY A 193 13.92 14.71 -30.31
C GLY A 193 13.61 13.88 -29.07
N ALA A 194 12.34 13.56 -28.87
CA ALA A 194 11.91 12.66 -27.80
C ALA A 194 10.67 11.85 -28.21
N LEU A 195 10.47 10.69 -27.60
CA LEU A 195 9.19 9.99 -27.60
C LEU A 195 8.44 10.35 -26.32
N VAL A 196 7.13 10.45 -26.38
CA VAL A 196 6.28 10.59 -25.20
C VAL A 196 5.29 9.45 -25.18
N TYR A 197 5.21 8.78 -24.03
CA TYR A 197 4.18 7.78 -23.71
C TYR A 197 3.46 8.19 -22.43
N TYR A 198 2.35 7.54 -22.12
CA TYR A 198 1.52 7.87 -20.97
C TYR A 198 1.53 6.76 -19.93
N ASP A 199 1.68 7.15 -18.67
CA ASP A 199 1.54 6.26 -17.53
C ASP A 199 0.70 6.87 -16.40
N GLY A 200 0.49 6.13 -15.32
CA GLY A 200 -0.19 6.64 -14.13
C GLY A 200 0.79 7.23 -13.12
N ALA A 201 0.40 8.32 -12.47
CA ALA A 201 1.02 8.85 -11.26
C ALA A 201 0.00 8.81 -10.12
N HIS A 202 0.47 8.70 -8.88
CA HIS A 202 -0.42 8.71 -7.72
C HIS A 202 0.23 9.23 -6.45
N ASN A 203 -0.59 9.55 -5.46
CA ASN A 203 -0.14 9.73 -4.08
C ASN A 203 -0.26 8.43 -3.30
N ASP A 204 0.86 7.70 -3.22
CA ASP A 204 1.00 6.41 -2.56
C ASP A 204 0.48 6.44 -1.10
N SER A 205 0.98 7.38 -0.29
CA SER A 205 0.59 7.52 1.12
C SER A 205 -0.90 7.86 1.28
N ARG A 206 -1.42 8.82 0.50
CA ARG A 206 -2.83 9.21 0.59
C ARG A 206 -3.77 8.14 0.05
N MET A 207 -3.36 7.40 -0.98
CA MET A 207 -4.12 6.26 -1.46
C MET A 207 -4.27 5.22 -0.34
N ASN A 208 -3.15 4.88 0.31
CA ASN A 208 -3.16 3.92 1.42
C ASN A 208 -4.08 4.36 2.57
N VAL A 209 -3.96 5.62 2.99
CA VAL A 209 -4.85 6.17 4.03
C VAL A 209 -6.31 6.12 3.58
N SER A 210 -6.59 6.41 2.31
CA SER A 210 -7.96 6.34 1.78
C SER A 210 -8.51 4.92 1.76
N LEU A 211 -7.69 3.90 1.46
CA LEU A 211 -8.07 2.49 1.60
C LEU A 211 -8.40 2.15 3.06
N GLY A 212 -7.54 2.52 4.00
CA GLY A 212 -7.76 2.26 5.44
C GLY A 212 -9.00 2.98 5.99
N MET A 213 -9.23 4.23 5.60
CA MET A 213 -10.44 4.98 5.95
C MET A 213 -11.68 4.35 5.34
N THR A 214 -11.61 3.90 4.09
CA THR A 214 -12.74 3.23 3.42
C THR A 214 -13.04 1.90 4.11
N ALA A 215 -12.03 1.11 4.49
CA ALA A 215 -12.23 -0.11 5.26
C ALA A 215 -12.95 0.18 6.59
N ALA A 216 -12.57 1.27 7.29
CA ALA A 216 -13.25 1.71 8.50
C ALA A 216 -14.71 2.12 8.27
N LEU A 217 -15.01 2.77 7.14
CA LEU A 217 -16.39 3.09 6.74
C LEU A 217 -17.23 1.83 6.53
N TYR A 218 -16.62 0.74 6.06
CA TYR A 218 -17.24 -0.59 5.95
C TYR A 218 -17.23 -1.39 7.27
N GLY A 219 -16.84 -0.77 8.39
CA GLY A 219 -16.91 -1.39 9.72
C GLY A 219 -15.64 -2.12 10.17
N ALA A 220 -14.54 -2.04 9.43
CA ALA A 220 -13.26 -2.57 9.91
C ALA A 220 -12.73 -1.77 11.10
N THR A 221 -12.19 -2.47 12.10
CA THR A 221 -11.44 -1.85 13.19
C THR A 221 -10.01 -1.61 12.75
N VAL A 222 -9.65 -0.36 12.45
CA VAL A 222 -8.32 0.02 11.96
C VAL A 222 -7.60 0.89 12.98
N VAL A 223 -6.43 0.46 13.46
CA VAL A 223 -5.71 1.15 14.54
C VAL A 223 -4.20 1.17 14.28
N ASN A 224 -3.61 2.37 14.28
CA ASN A 224 -2.16 2.57 14.24
C ASN A 224 -1.57 2.67 15.66
N HIS A 225 -0.25 2.63 15.76
CA HIS A 225 0.49 2.58 17.03
C HIS A 225 0.13 1.37 17.93
N ILE A 226 -0.22 0.25 17.30
CA ILE A 226 -0.46 -1.04 17.95
C ILE A 226 0.55 -2.05 17.41
N GLU A 227 1.53 -2.40 18.24
CA GLU A 227 2.55 -3.40 17.89
C GLU A 227 2.04 -4.81 18.17
N VAL A 228 2.19 -5.73 17.22
CA VAL A 228 2.05 -7.16 17.48
C VAL A 228 3.34 -7.69 18.10
N THR A 229 3.28 -8.18 19.34
CA THR A 229 4.45 -8.66 20.08
C THR A 229 4.58 -10.18 20.06
N SER A 230 3.46 -10.91 19.94
CA SER A 230 3.46 -12.36 19.70
C SER A 230 2.16 -12.85 19.08
N LEU A 231 2.20 -14.02 18.46
CA LEU A 231 1.02 -14.70 17.93
C LEU A 231 0.42 -15.63 18.99
N THR A 232 -0.91 -15.72 19.05
CA THR A 232 -1.60 -16.63 19.99
C THR A 232 -2.11 -17.88 19.28
N LYS A 233 -2.08 -19.01 20.00
CA LYS A 233 -2.56 -20.31 19.51
C LYS A 233 -3.62 -20.88 20.44
N ASP A 234 -4.52 -21.69 19.88
CA ASP A 234 -5.44 -22.51 20.65
C ASP A 234 -4.75 -23.78 21.20
N GLU A 235 -5.51 -24.60 21.93
CA GLU A 235 -5.04 -25.86 22.53
C GLU A 235 -4.57 -26.88 21.48
N ASN A 236 -5.02 -26.75 20.23
CA ASN A 236 -4.63 -27.61 19.11
C ASN A 236 -3.41 -27.04 18.35
N GLY A 237 -2.82 -25.94 18.82
CA GLY A 237 -1.69 -25.27 18.20
C GLY A 237 -2.05 -24.43 16.97
N ARG A 238 -3.33 -24.15 16.71
CA ARG A 238 -3.77 -23.30 15.60
C ARG A 238 -3.75 -21.83 16.00
N LEU A 239 -3.30 -20.95 15.10
CA LEU A 239 -3.36 -19.50 15.33
C LEU A 239 -4.80 -19.04 15.57
N ASN A 240 -5.00 -18.24 16.61
CA ASN A 240 -6.31 -17.70 17.00
C ASN A 240 -6.29 -16.21 17.35
N GLY A 241 -5.21 -15.50 16.98
CA GLY A 241 -5.06 -14.09 17.29
C GLY A 241 -3.61 -13.66 17.49
N ALA A 242 -3.45 -12.53 18.16
CA ALA A 242 -2.16 -11.96 18.50
C ALA A 242 -2.21 -11.20 19.83
N ARG A 243 -1.08 -11.17 20.53
CA ARG A 243 -0.83 -10.24 21.63
C ARG A 243 -0.30 -8.93 21.05
N VAL A 244 -0.84 -7.83 21.53
CA VAL A 244 -0.49 -6.50 21.04
C VAL A 244 -0.20 -5.53 22.18
N LYS A 245 0.54 -4.47 21.86
CA LYS A 245 0.93 -3.39 22.77
C LYS A 245 0.55 -2.02 22.18
N ASP A 246 -0.10 -1.17 22.98
CA ASP A 246 -0.38 0.22 22.58
C ASP A 246 0.84 1.12 22.84
N LEU A 247 1.51 1.54 21.77
CA LEU A 247 2.71 2.37 21.84
C LEU A 247 2.42 3.82 22.26
N VAL A 248 1.18 4.30 22.08
CA VAL A 248 0.78 5.63 22.57
C VAL A 248 0.55 5.60 24.09
N ALA A 249 -0.06 4.53 24.60
CA ALA A 249 -0.23 4.36 26.03
C ALA A 249 1.13 4.25 26.73
N GLU A 250 2.08 3.52 26.13
CA GLU A 250 3.44 3.40 26.64
C GLU A 250 4.14 4.76 26.74
N ALA A 251 4.03 5.59 25.70
CA ALA A 251 4.54 6.96 25.73
C ALA A 251 3.92 7.83 26.85
N ASN A 252 2.69 7.50 27.25
CA ASN A 252 1.96 8.15 28.35
C ASN A 252 2.18 7.45 29.72
N GLY A 253 3.08 6.46 29.81
CA GLY A 253 3.41 5.75 31.05
C GLY A 253 2.52 4.56 31.41
N SER A 254 1.65 4.10 30.50
CA SER A 254 0.78 2.92 30.67
C SER A 254 1.18 1.84 29.66
N SER A 255 1.78 0.74 30.12
CA SER A 255 2.15 -0.39 29.26
C SER A 255 1.02 -1.43 29.24
N ASP A 256 -0.08 -1.11 28.56
CA ASP A 256 -1.21 -2.02 28.40
C ASP A 256 -0.99 -2.96 27.20
N GLU A 257 -0.54 -4.18 27.49
CA GLU A 257 -0.67 -5.29 26.54
C GLU A 257 -2.06 -5.93 26.62
N PHE A 258 -2.59 -6.35 25.48
CA PHE A 258 -3.84 -7.09 25.41
C PHE A 258 -3.86 -8.05 24.22
N ASN A 259 -4.79 -8.99 24.21
CA ASN A 259 -4.95 -9.93 23.11
C ASN A 259 -6.02 -9.45 22.14
N ILE A 260 -5.82 -9.70 20.85
CA ILE A 260 -6.86 -9.64 19.82
C ILE A 260 -7.16 -11.07 19.41
N ARG A 261 -8.42 -11.50 19.51
CA ARG A 261 -8.83 -12.83 19.02
C ARG A 261 -9.37 -12.74 17.60
N ALA A 262 -8.90 -13.63 16.73
CA ALA A 262 -9.35 -13.73 15.36
C ALA A 262 -9.28 -15.16 14.82
N LYS A 263 -10.25 -15.53 13.98
CA LYS A 263 -10.30 -16.85 13.32
C LYS A 263 -9.18 -17.04 12.28
N GLY A 264 -8.75 -15.94 11.65
CA GLY A 264 -7.64 -15.91 10.71
C GLY A 264 -6.71 -14.74 10.98
N VAL A 265 -5.41 -14.94 10.72
CA VAL A 265 -4.37 -13.91 10.83
C VAL A 265 -3.66 -13.78 9.49
N ILE A 266 -3.57 -12.55 8.97
CA ILE A 266 -2.84 -12.21 7.76
C ILE A 266 -1.62 -11.35 8.13
N ASN A 267 -0.45 -11.80 7.70
CA ASN A 267 0.78 -11.04 7.77
C ASN A 267 0.97 -10.21 6.48
N ALA A 268 0.78 -8.90 6.56
CA ALA A 268 0.93 -7.95 5.46
C ALA A 268 2.01 -6.89 5.77
N THR A 269 3.07 -7.29 6.49
CA THR A 269 4.10 -6.39 7.02
C THR A 269 5.25 -6.07 6.07
N GLY A 270 5.12 -6.40 4.78
CA GLY A 270 6.08 -6.02 3.73
C GLY A 270 7.51 -6.52 4.05
N PRO A 271 8.53 -5.64 4.12
CA PRO A 271 9.90 -6.02 4.48
C PRO A 271 10.03 -6.74 5.85
N PHE A 272 9.06 -6.56 6.75
CA PHE A 272 9.07 -7.15 8.09
C PHE A 272 8.34 -8.50 8.18
N THR A 273 7.94 -9.07 7.02
CA THR A 273 7.19 -10.34 6.94
C THR A 273 7.84 -11.44 7.77
N ASP A 274 9.15 -11.60 7.66
CA ASP A 274 9.88 -12.67 8.35
C ASP A 274 9.93 -12.49 9.87
N SER A 275 9.89 -11.25 10.38
CA SER A 275 9.81 -11.00 11.82
C SER A 275 8.53 -11.56 12.43
N ILE A 276 7.39 -11.41 11.75
CA ILE A 276 6.12 -12.00 12.19
C ILE A 276 6.11 -13.52 12.00
N ARG A 277 6.69 -14.04 10.91
CA ARG A 277 6.77 -15.51 10.68
C ARG A 277 7.59 -16.21 11.76
N LYS A 278 8.68 -15.59 12.20
CA LYS A 278 9.53 -16.11 13.28
C LYS A 278 8.86 -16.10 14.66
N MET A 279 7.82 -15.29 14.87
CA MET A 279 6.98 -15.40 16.08
C MET A 279 6.18 -16.71 16.13
N ASP A 280 5.90 -17.33 14.98
CA ASP A 280 5.19 -18.62 14.90
C ASP A 280 6.15 -19.82 14.98
N ASP A 281 7.23 -19.76 14.19
CA ASP A 281 8.30 -20.76 14.14
C ASP A 281 9.65 -20.07 13.94
N GLN A 282 10.47 -20.05 14.99
CA GLN A 282 11.80 -19.45 14.98
C GLN A 282 12.77 -20.10 13.97
N LYS A 283 12.49 -21.33 13.53
CA LYS A 283 13.36 -22.08 12.60
C LYS A 283 12.98 -21.86 11.13
N VAL A 284 11.91 -21.13 10.86
CA VAL A 284 11.44 -20.92 9.49
C VAL A 284 12.48 -20.12 8.67
N PRO A 285 12.83 -20.55 7.44
CA PRO A 285 13.72 -19.79 6.58
C PRO A 285 13.11 -18.45 6.20
N GLU A 286 13.93 -17.40 6.16
CA GLU A 286 13.53 -16.09 5.64
C GLU A 286 13.19 -16.18 4.14
N ILE A 287 12.17 -15.44 3.72
CA ILE A 287 11.72 -15.40 2.32
C ILE A 287 11.86 -14.00 1.70
N VAL A 288 12.05 -12.96 2.52
CA VAL A 288 12.17 -11.58 2.06
C VAL A 288 13.64 -11.21 1.93
N ALA A 289 14.03 -10.74 0.74
CA ALA A 289 15.31 -10.10 0.49
C ALA A 289 15.07 -8.62 0.19
N PRO A 290 15.10 -7.72 1.19
CA PRO A 290 14.84 -6.30 0.96
C PRO A 290 16.02 -5.65 0.21
N SER A 291 15.70 -4.82 -0.79
CA SER A 291 16.63 -3.88 -1.43
C SER A 291 16.20 -2.44 -1.12
N SER A 292 17.17 -1.54 -1.00
CA SER A 292 16.95 -0.13 -0.71
C SER A 292 16.93 0.72 -1.99
N GLY A 293 15.90 1.55 -2.11
CA GLY A 293 15.75 2.56 -3.15
C GLY A 293 15.57 3.95 -2.56
N VAL A 294 16.29 4.92 -3.11
CA VAL A 294 16.26 6.32 -2.68
C VAL A 294 15.83 7.22 -3.83
N HIS A 295 15.01 8.20 -3.50
CA HIS A 295 14.67 9.33 -4.36
C HIS A 295 15.17 10.63 -3.74
N VAL A 296 15.51 11.60 -4.59
CA VAL A 296 15.85 12.97 -4.18
C VAL A 296 14.75 13.91 -4.65
N ILE A 297 14.47 14.94 -3.85
CA ILE A 297 13.57 16.02 -4.23
C ILE A 297 14.41 17.20 -4.72
N LEU A 298 14.17 17.58 -5.96
CA LEU A 298 14.81 18.68 -6.65
C LEU A 298 13.81 19.84 -6.82
N PRO A 299 14.28 21.08 -7.00
CA PRO A 299 13.43 22.21 -7.36
C PRO A 299 12.52 21.93 -8.55
N GLY A 300 11.29 22.46 -8.54
CA GLY A 300 10.28 22.18 -9.55
C GLY A 300 10.61 22.63 -10.98
N TYR A 301 11.67 23.41 -11.21
CA TYR A 301 12.10 23.77 -12.57
C TYR A 301 12.86 22.65 -13.30
N TYR A 302 13.17 21.52 -12.64
CA TYR A 302 13.82 20.37 -13.28
C TYR A 302 12.86 19.51 -14.10
N ALA A 303 11.55 19.55 -13.82
CA ALA A 303 10.51 18.92 -14.63
C ALA A 303 9.27 19.80 -14.68
N PRO A 304 8.63 19.99 -15.85
CA PRO A 304 7.38 20.73 -15.95
C PRO A 304 6.28 20.05 -15.13
N ALA A 305 5.32 20.84 -14.66
CA ALA A 305 4.29 20.38 -13.72
C ALA A 305 3.41 19.21 -14.22
N ASN A 306 3.31 19.04 -15.55
CA ASN A 306 2.42 18.09 -16.20
C ASN A 306 3.14 17.03 -17.05
N MET A 307 4.47 16.92 -16.98
CA MET A 307 5.21 15.93 -17.75
C MET A 307 6.46 15.45 -17.01
N GLY A 308 6.63 14.13 -16.95
CA GLY A 308 7.83 13.48 -16.46
C GLY A 308 8.84 13.23 -17.58
N MET A 309 10.05 12.88 -17.20
CA MET A 309 11.10 12.39 -18.10
C MET A 309 11.70 11.11 -17.53
N ILE A 310 12.07 10.21 -18.41
CA ILE A 310 12.83 9.00 -18.09
C ILE A 310 14.19 9.09 -18.79
N ASP A 311 15.26 8.89 -18.04
CA ASP A 311 16.58 8.59 -18.56
C ASP A 311 16.73 7.07 -18.64
N PRO A 312 16.68 6.48 -19.85
CA PRO A 312 16.70 5.03 -20.01
C PRO A 312 18.10 4.41 -19.87
N HIS A 313 19.18 5.20 -19.85
CA HIS A 313 20.55 4.68 -19.87
C HIS A 313 21.47 5.50 -18.96
N THR A 314 21.45 5.22 -17.66
CA THR A 314 22.49 5.70 -16.75
C THR A 314 23.83 4.99 -17.00
N SER A 315 24.92 5.52 -16.43
CA SER A 315 26.26 4.96 -16.57
C SER A 315 26.40 3.50 -16.09
N ASP A 316 25.47 3.03 -15.26
CA ASP A 316 25.40 1.67 -14.72
C ASP A 316 24.23 0.84 -15.31
N GLY A 317 23.59 1.32 -16.38
CA GLY A 317 22.53 0.59 -17.09
C GLY A 317 21.17 0.59 -16.39
N ARG A 318 20.97 1.43 -15.38
CA ARG A 318 19.69 1.66 -14.72
C ARG A 318 18.89 2.75 -15.43
N VAL A 319 17.66 2.90 -14.95
CA VAL A 319 16.68 3.87 -15.42
C VAL A 319 16.41 4.85 -14.29
N ILE A 320 16.45 6.14 -14.59
CA ILE A 320 16.08 7.19 -13.63
C ILE A 320 14.89 7.98 -14.17
N PHE A 321 13.90 8.20 -13.32
CA PHE A 321 12.78 9.08 -13.59
C PHE A 321 13.02 10.46 -12.99
N PHE A 322 12.49 11.47 -13.65
CA PHE A 322 12.32 12.85 -13.18
C PHE A 322 10.84 13.18 -13.31
N LEU A 323 10.12 13.23 -12.21
CA LEU A 323 8.66 13.35 -12.22
C LEU A 323 8.23 14.61 -11.47
N PRO A 324 7.21 15.35 -11.94
CA PRO A 324 6.61 16.41 -11.16
C PRO A 324 5.95 15.83 -9.91
N TRP A 325 6.22 16.43 -8.76
CA TRP A 325 5.69 16.00 -7.48
C TRP A 325 5.50 17.18 -6.53
N GLN A 326 4.24 17.54 -6.22
CA GLN A 326 3.88 18.56 -5.22
C GLN A 326 4.65 19.89 -5.42
N GLY A 327 4.72 20.38 -6.65
CA GLY A 327 5.44 21.62 -7.02
C GLY A 327 6.96 21.48 -7.14
N ASN A 328 7.50 20.28 -6.91
CA ASN A 328 8.92 19.94 -7.01
C ASN A 328 9.14 18.84 -8.06
N THR A 329 10.37 18.37 -8.21
CA THR A 329 10.71 17.23 -9.06
C THR A 329 11.26 16.10 -8.20
N ILE A 330 10.64 14.92 -8.24
CA ILE A 330 11.21 13.72 -7.65
C ILE A 330 12.10 13.03 -8.67
N ALA A 331 13.34 12.69 -8.28
CA ALA A 331 14.28 11.96 -9.11
C ALA A 331 14.73 10.65 -8.45
N GLY A 332 14.73 9.55 -9.20
CA GLY A 332 15.11 8.24 -8.66
C GLY A 332 14.77 7.06 -9.60
N THR A 333 15.01 5.82 -9.22
CA THR A 333 15.47 5.35 -7.88
C THR A 333 16.87 4.73 -7.93
N THR A 334 17.51 4.61 -6.77
CA THR A 334 18.65 3.70 -6.56
C THR A 334 18.18 2.26 -6.29
N ASP A 335 19.15 1.34 -6.24
CA ASP A 335 19.01 -0.08 -5.92
C ASP A 335 20.32 -0.51 -5.25
N THR A 336 20.27 -0.90 -3.97
CA THR A 336 21.41 -1.28 -3.11
C THR A 336 21.00 -2.34 -2.09
#